data_AF-A0A075KCH2-F1
#
_entry.id   AF-A0A075KCH2-F1
#
_cell.length_a   1.000
_cell.length_b   1.000
_cell.length_c   1.000
_cell.angle_alpha   90.00
_cell.angle_beta   90.00
_cell.angle_gamma   90.00
#
_symmetry.space_group_name_H-M   'P 1'
#
loop_
_entity.id
_entity.type
_entity.pdbx_description
1 polymer ?
#
loop_
_entity_poly.entity_id
_entity_poly.type
_entity_poly.pdbx_seq_one_letter_code
_entity_poly.pdbx_strand_id
1 'polypeptide(L)'
;MANKLGFPINQYDLKGIDCFIPYLEKIKQDLSVVIIKLDGEREDNSYTFVASGKILGERESMRMDTSDLEGGVSYICIEYARIAWEIEI
;
A
#
# COMPACT_ATOMS: atom_id res chain seq x y z
N MET A 1 -15.79 5.63 15.94
CA MET A 1 -16.59 5.79 14.69
C MET A 1 -17.03 4.42 14.17
N ALA A 2 -16.11 3.49 13.92
CA ALA A 2 -16.41 2.10 13.51
C ALA A 2 -17.45 1.38 14.41
N ASN A 3 -17.29 1.47 15.75
CA ASN A 3 -18.27 0.87 16.67
C ASN A 3 -19.70 1.43 16.50
N LYS A 4 -19.84 2.72 16.15
CA LYS A 4 -21.17 3.33 15.89
C LYS A 4 -21.78 2.84 14.57
N LEU A 5 -20.96 2.32 13.66
CA LEU A 5 -21.35 1.75 12.38
C LEU A 5 -21.56 0.23 12.45
N GLY A 6 -21.50 -0.36 13.65
CA GLY A 6 -21.68 -1.81 13.82
C GLY A 6 -20.44 -2.66 13.51
N PHE A 7 -19.27 -2.03 13.37
CA PHE A 7 -17.98 -2.71 13.22
C PHE A 7 -17.22 -2.65 14.56
N PRO A 8 -17.46 -3.60 15.49
CA PRO A 8 -16.71 -3.65 16.74
C PRO A 8 -15.24 -3.91 16.43
N ILE A 9 -14.38 -2.93 16.70
CA ILE A 9 -12.94 -3.09 16.53
C ILE A 9 -12.36 -3.75 17.78
N ASN A 10 -11.75 -4.92 17.61
CA ASN A 10 -10.86 -5.50 18.58
C ASN A 10 -9.43 -5.07 18.25
N GLN A 11 -8.71 -4.52 19.23
CA GLN A 11 -7.36 -4.01 19.06
C GLN A 11 -6.37 -5.08 18.54
N TYR A 12 -6.63 -6.35 18.82
CA TYR A 12 -5.79 -7.47 18.37
C TYR A 12 -6.06 -7.89 16.91
N ASP A 13 -7.17 -7.44 16.32
CA ASP A 13 -7.58 -7.78 14.95
C ASP A 13 -7.21 -6.65 13.95
N LEU A 14 -6.60 -5.57 14.45
CA LEU A 14 -6.13 -4.46 13.62
C LEU A 14 -4.90 -4.89 12.81
N LYS A 15 -5.08 -5.04 11.49
CA LYS A 15 -3.97 -5.05 10.53
C LYS A 15 -3.63 -3.60 10.19
N GLY A 16 -2.70 -3.03 10.95
CA GLY A 16 -2.36 -1.61 10.84
C GLY A 16 -1.49 -1.33 9.63
N ILE A 17 -1.97 -0.47 8.73
CA ILE A 17 -1.12 0.18 7.72
C ILE A 17 -0.59 1.53 8.18
N ASP A 18 -0.96 1.96 9.39
CA ASP A 18 -0.68 3.28 9.95
C ASP A 18 0.82 3.57 10.01
N CYS A 19 1.64 2.56 10.29
CA CYS A 19 3.10 2.69 10.31
C CYS A 19 3.70 3.02 8.93
N PHE A 20 2.97 2.75 7.83
CA PHE A 20 3.41 3.05 6.47
C PHE A 20 2.98 4.44 5.99
N ILE A 21 2.07 5.12 6.69
CA ILE A 21 1.54 6.44 6.29
C ILE A 21 2.66 7.47 6.00
N PRO A 22 3.74 7.59 6.79
CA PRO A 22 4.83 8.52 6.46
C PRO A 22 5.47 8.24 5.10
N TYR A 23 5.59 6.97 4.71
CA TYR A 23 6.14 6.58 3.41
C TYR A 23 5.15 6.89 2.28
N LEU A 24 3.87 6.60 2.46
CA LEU A 24 2.81 6.93 1.48
C LEU A 24 2.70 8.44 1.26
N GLU A 25 2.84 9.24 2.32
CA GLU A 25 2.88 10.70 2.25
C GLU A 25 4.12 11.20 1.50
N LYS A 26 5.27 10.55 1.66
CA LYS A 26 6.47 10.85 0.86
C LYS A 26 6.28 10.52 -0.62
N ILE A 27 5.71 9.35 -0.94
CA ILE A 27 5.35 8.99 -2.33
C ILE A 27 4.42 10.05 -2.94
N LYS A 28 3.46 10.55 -2.17
CA LYS A 28 2.58 11.65 -2.61
C LYS A 28 3.37 12.94 -2.90
N GLN A 29 4.37 13.28 -2.09
CA GLN A 29 5.22 14.46 -2.30
C GLN A 29 6.06 14.34 -3.58
N ASP A 30 6.41 13.13 -3.99
CA ASP A 30 7.08 12.84 -5.26
C ASP A 30 6.14 12.98 -6.49
N LEU A 31 4.91 13.49 -6.28
CA LEU A 31 3.85 13.58 -7.29
C LEU A 31 3.42 12.21 -7.85
N SER A 32 3.65 11.15 -7.06
CA SER A 32 3.20 9.80 -7.34
C SER A 32 1.84 9.51 -6.69
N VAL A 33 1.19 8.45 -7.17
CA VAL A 33 -0.09 7.96 -6.66
C VAL A 33 0.10 6.54 -6.12
N VAL A 34 -0.50 6.25 -4.97
CA VAL A 34 -0.65 4.88 -4.46
C VAL A 34 -2.14 4.53 -4.41
N ILE A 35 -2.49 3.36 -4.96
CA ILE A 35 -3.83 2.78 -4.92
C ILE A 35 -3.76 1.48 -4.13
N ILE A 36 -4.62 1.35 -3.12
CA ILE A 36 -4.89 0.09 -2.42
C ILE A 36 -6.33 -0.28 -2.75
N LYS A 37 -6.51 -1.34 -3.52
CA LYS A 37 -7.82 -1.85 -3.94
C LYS A 37 -8.15 -3.10 -3.13
N LEU A 38 -9.33 -3.11 -2.52
CA LEU A 38 -9.91 -4.29 -1.86
C LEU A 38 -10.96 -4.89 -2.80
N ASP A 39 -10.77 -6.15 -3.18
CA ASP A 39 -11.57 -6.86 -4.17
C ASP A 39 -12.33 -8.01 -3.51
N GLY A 40 -13.60 -7.76 -3.17
CA GLY A 40 -14.45 -8.74 -2.48
C GLY A 40 -14.97 -9.87 -3.37
N GLU A 41 -14.76 -9.80 -4.69
CA GLU A 41 -15.13 -10.89 -5.61
C GLU A 41 -14.07 -11.99 -5.66
N ARG A 42 -12.85 -11.72 -5.19
CA ARG A 42 -11.74 -12.68 -5.23
C ARG A 42 -11.63 -13.47 -3.93
N GLU A 43 -11.50 -14.78 -4.05
CA GLU A 43 -11.22 -15.68 -2.92
C GLU A 43 -9.76 -15.58 -2.45
N ASP A 44 -8.82 -15.38 -3.38
CA ASP A 44 -7.39 -15.18 -3.14
C ASP A 44 -6.88 -13.91 -3.79
N ASN A 45 -5.79 -13.34 -3.28
CA ASN A 45 -5.19 -12.09 -3.75
C ASN A 45 -6.22 -10.94 -3.83
N SER A 46 -6.99 -10.81 -2.75
CA SER A 46 -8.08 -9.85 -2.60
C SER A 46 -7.62 -8.40 -2.48
N TYR A 47 -6.31 -8.15 -2.33
CA TYR A 47 -5.75 -6.81 -2.39
C TYR A 47 -4.95 -6.61 -3.67
N THR A 48 -5.15 -5.48 -4.34
CA THR A 48 -4.25 -4.98 -5.39
C THR A 48 -3.64 -3.67 -4.94
N PHE A 49 -2.33 -3.61 -4.99
CA PHE A 49 -1.54 -2.43 -4.72
C PHE A 49 -0.94 -1.91 -6.02
N VAL A 50 -1.03 -0.60 -6.23
CA VAL A 50 -0.37 0.07 -7.37
C VAL A 50 0.31 1.32 -6.86
N ALA A 51 1.56 1.53 -7.26
CA ALA A 51 2.20 2.84 -7.17
C ALA A 51 2.60 3.30 -8.56
N SER A 52 2.32 4.55 -8.91
CA SER A 52 2.64 5.11 -10.22
C SER A 52 3.20 6.52 -10.12
N GLY A 53 4.08 6.86 -11.06
CA GLY A 53 4.62 8.21 -11.23
C GLY A 53 5.93 8.21 -12.00
N LYS A 54 6.26 9.39 -12.53
CA LYS A 54 7.39 9.56 -13.47
C LYS A 54 8.75 9.22 -12.86
N ILE A 55 8.91 9.38 -11.55
CA ILE A 55 10.16 9.07 -10.84
C ILE A 55 10.51 7.58 -10.87
N LEU A 56 9.55 6.70 -11.18
CA LEU A 56 9.79 5.27 -11.38
C LEU A 56 10.44 4.93 -12.74
N GLY A 57 10.80 5.94 -13.54
CA GLY A 57 11.48 5.77 -14.82
C GLY A 57 10.63 5.03 -15.85
N GLU A 58 11.26 4.16 -16.65
CA GLU A 58 10.61 3.43 -17.75
C GLU A 58 9.46 2.51 -17.30
N ARG A 59 9.43 2.10 -16.03
CA ARG A 59 8.33 1.28 -15.51
C ARG A 59 7.04 2.09 -15.39
N GLU A 60 7.15 3.38 -15.06
CA GLU A 60 6.08 4.35 -14.72
C GLU A 60 5.12 3.93 -13.60
N SER A 61 5.04 2.64 -13.28
CA SER A 61 4.19 2.04 -12.27
C SER A 61 4.72 0.69 -11.82
N MET A 62 4.26 0.28 -10.63
CA MET A 62 4.45 -1.05 -10.07
C MET A 62 3.14 -1.54 -9.50
N ARG A 63 2.93 -2.86 -9.54
CA ARG A 63 1.70 -3.50 -9.08
C ARG A 63 2.01 -4.78 -8.33
N MET A 64 1.24 -5.04 -7.28
CA MET A 64 1.23 -6.31 -6.58
C MET A 64 -0.20 -6.72 -6.23
N ASP A 65 -0.54 -7.98 -6.50
CA ASP A 65 -1.77 -8.61 -6.02
C ASP A 65 -1.39 -9.58 -4.88
N THR A 66 -2.08 -9.52 -3.74
CA THR A 66 -1.76 -10.33 -2.54
C THR A 66 -2.98 -10.49 -1.62
N SER A 67 -3.00 -11.53 -0.79
CA SER A 67 -3.99 -11.71 0.30
C SER A 67 -3.55 -11.05 1.62
N ASP A 68 -2.33 -10.52 1.67
CA ASP A 68 -1.77 -9.85 2.85
C ASP A 68 -1.71 -8.33 2.66
N LEU A 69 -2.54 -7.60 3.40
CA LEU A 69 -2.58 -6.14 3.36
C LEU A 69 -1.25 -5.51 3.80
N GLU A 70 -0.62 -6.06 4.83
CA GLU A 70 0.61 -5.48 5.42
C GLU A 70 1.81 -5.77 4.53
N GLY A 71 2.01 -7.03 4.12
CA GLY A 71 3.00 -7.39 3.11
C GLY A 71 2.79 -6.62 1.80
N GLY A 72 1.52 -6.43 1.44
CA GLY A 72 0.99 -5.50 0.45
C GLY A 72 1.67 -4.13 0.39
N VAL A 73 1.40 -3.34 1.42
CA VAL A 73 1.89 -1.96 1.50
C VAL A 73 3.40 -1.90 1.73
N SER A 74 3.97 -2.89 2.46
CA SER A 74 5.40 -3.00 2.71
C SER A 74 6.19 -3.14 1.41
N TYR A 75 5.77 -4.06 0.53
CA TYR A 75 6.39 -4.26 -0.78
C TYR A 75 6.39 -2.97 -1.61
N ILE A 76 5.24 -2.29 -1.70
CA ILE A 76 5.16 -1.02 -2.44
C ILE A 76 6.12 0.01 -1.86
N CYS A 77 6.16 0.18 -0.54
CA CYS A 77 7.03 1.17 0.08
C CYS A 77 8.52 0.85 -0.17
N ILE A 78 8.92 -0.41 -0.03
CA ILE A 78 10.30 -0.87 -0.23
C ILE A 78 10.71 -0.71 -1.69
N GLU A 79 9.93 -1.26 -2.62
CA GLU A 79 10.31 -1.25 -4.03
C GLU A 79 10.24 0.16 -4.63
N TYR A 80 9.28 0.99 -4.19
CA TYR A 80 9.27 2.39 -4.56
C TYR A 80 10.52 3.11 -4.03
N ALA A 81 10.88 2.92 -2.75
CA ALA A 81 12.06 3.54 -2.16
C ALA A 81 13.36 3.14 -2.87
N ARG A 82 13.49 1.87 -3.26
CA ARG A 82 14.66 1.37 -4.01
C ARG A 82 14.81 2.06 -5.36
N ILE A 83 13.70 2.30 -6.07
CA ILE A 83 13.73 2.89 -7.41
C ILE A 83 13.80 4.42 -7.35
N ALA A 84 12.90 5.05 -6.61
CA ALA A 84 12.70 6.50 -6.61
C ALA A 84 13.67 7.24 -5.66
N TRP A 85 14.12 6.58 -4.58
CA TRP A 85 14.98 7.19 -3.57
C TRP A 85 16.36 6.54 -3.47
N GLU A 86 16.64 5.54 -4.31
CA GLU A 86 17.94 4.84 -4.41
C GLU A 86 18.44 4.27 -3.06
N ILE A 87 17.52 3.82 -2.21
CA ILE A 87 17.86 3.22 -0.91
C ILE A 87 18.20 1.73 -1.09
N GLU A 88 19.34 1.29 -0.55
CA GLU A 88 19.65 -0.13 -0.35
C GLU A 88 19.01 -0.64 0.95
N ILE A 89 18.21 -1.71 0.85
CA ILE A 89 17.46 -2.36 1.94
C ILE A 89 17.86 -3.82 2.01
#